data_AF-A0A372F2D8-F1
#
_entry.id   AF-A0A372F2D8-F1
#
_cell.length_a   1.000
_cell.length_b   1.000
_cell.length_c   1.000
_cell.angle_alpha   90.00
_cell.angle_beta   90.00
_cell.angle_gamma   90.00
#
_symmetry.space_group_name_H-M   'P 1'
#
loop_
_entity.id
_entity.type
_entity.pdbx_description
1 polymer ?
#
loop_
_entity_poly.entity_id
_entity_poly.type
_entity_poly.pdbx_seq_one_letter_code
_entity_poly.pdbx_strand_id
1 'polypeptide(L)'
;MKNDVIRYFLVNSEETGRHIVTSFRTGRKYYIEPIGNGRMADWGSYNPGTGNIENKKGAGKHTGSVMAEDSVITPENGFVNIHLIESGSPYSIIDEMDAKHPSI
;
A
#
# COMPACT_ATOMS: atom_id res chain seq x y z
N MET A 1 -19.03 -5.32 -2.54
CA MET A 1 -18.12 -5.16 -1.37
C MET A 1 -18.93 -5.28 -0.09
N LYS A 2 -18.52 -6.16 0.83
CA LYS A 2 -19.22 -6.32 2.13
C LYS A 2 -19.03 -5.04 2.97
N ASN A 3 -20.10 -4.48 3.52
CA ASN A 3 -20.05 -3.23 4.29
C ASN A 3 -19.04 -3.27 5.45
N ASP A 4 -18.84 -4.44 6.04
CA ASP A 4 -17.89 -4.61 7.14
C ASP A 4 -16.43 -4.49 6.68
N VAL A 5 -16.09 -5.00 5.49
CA VAL A 5 -14.73 -4.87 4.95
C VAL A 5 -14.38 -3.40 4.69
N ILE A 6 -15.34 -2.60 4.22
CA ILE A 6 -15.15 -1.15 4.03
C ILE A 6 -14.85 -0.46 5.36
N ARG A 7 -15.57 -0.82 6.43
CA ARG A 7 -15.40 -0.25 7.77
C ARG A 7 -14.03 -0.55 8.36
N TYR A 8 -13.50 -1.75 8.11
CA TYR A 8 -12.23 -2.18 8.71
C TYR A 8 -11.02 -2.00 7.80
N PHE A 9 -11.19 -1.65 6.51
CA PHE A 9 -10.07 -1.54 5.56
C PHE A 9 -8.95 -0.61 6.04
N LEU A 10 -9.30 0.53 6.63
CA LEU A 10 -8.31 1.52 7.09
C LEU A 10 -7.82 1.29 8.52
N VAL A 11 -8.30 0.24 9.20
CA VAL A 11 -7.83 -0.10 10.55
C VAL A 11 -6.36 -0.50 10.47
N ASN A 12 -5.55 0.09 11.35
CA ASN A 12 -4.10 -0.08 11.38
C ASN A 12 -3.44 0.26 10.02
N SER A 13 -3.95 1.29 9.32
CA SER A 13 -3.37 1.77 8.06
C SER A 13 -1.91 2.22 8.21
N GLU A 14 -1.52 2.72 9.38
CA GLU A 14 -0.12 3.04 9.71
C GLU A 14 0.79 1.80 9.68
N GLU A 15 0.26 0.64 10.09
CA GLU A 15 0.99 -0.64 10.08
C GLU A 15 0.95 -1.33 8.72
N THR A 16 -0.19 -1.27 8.05
CA THR A 16 -0.48 -2.07 6.84
C THR A 16 -0.20 -1.31 5.56
N GLY A 17 -0.04 0.01 5.62
CA GLY A 17 0.10 0.90 4.46
C GLY A 17 -1.19 1.05 3.64
N ARG A 18 -2.32 0.54 4.12
CA ARG A 18 -3.61 0.60 3.43
C ARG A 18 -4.10 2.02 3.25
N HIS A 19 -4.48 2.36 2.03
CA HIS A 19 -5.05 3.67 1.72
C HIS A 19 -6.03 3.59 0.55
N ILE A 20 -6.83 4.65 0.41
CA ILE A 20 -7.86 4.76 -0.63
C ILE A 20 -7.52 5.96 -1.50
N VAL A 21 -7.57 5.76 -2.81
CA VAL A 21 -7.38 6.81 -3.81
C VAL A 21 -8.69 7.03 -4.53
N THR A 22 -9.12 8.29 -4.62
CA THR A 22 -10.26 8.67 -5.46
C THR A 22 -9.72 9.37 -6.69
N SER A 23 -10.06 8.86 -7.87
CA SER A 23 -9.70 9.53 -9.11
C SER A 23 -10.55 10.78 -9.32
N PHE A 24 -9.90 11.91 -9.53
CA PHE A 24 -10.57 13.15 -9.91
C PHE A 24 -11.14 13.11 -11.32
N ARG A 25 -10.63 12.21 -12.17
CA ARG A 25 -11.02 12.11 -13.57
C ARG A 25 -12.29 11.31 -13.76
N THR A 26 -12.42 10.19 -13.05
CA THR A 26 -13.56 9.26 -13.21
C THR A 26 -14.47 9.18 -11.99
N GLY A 27 -14.08 9.76 -10.85
CA GLY A 27 -14.77 9.62 -9.57
C GLY A 27 -14.64 8.22 -8.94
N ARG A 28 -13.91 7.29 -9.57
CA ARG A 28 -13.72 5.92 -9.06
C ARG A 28 -12.86 5.92 -7.80
N LYS A 29 -13.20 5.03 -6.86
CA LYS A 29 -12.41 4.76 -5.66
C LYS A 29 -11.61 3.48 -5.83
N TYR A 30 -10.33 3.57 -5.55
CA TYR A 30 -9.36 2.48 -5.58
C TYR A 30 -8.88 2.21 -4.15
N TYR A 31 -8.90 0.94 -3.76
CA TYR A 31 -8.37 0.47 -2.48
C TYR A 31 -7.00 -0.13 -2.74
N ILE A 32 -6.00 0.28 -1.97
CA ILE A 32 -4.61 -0.07 -2.23
C ILE A 32 -4.03 -0.74 -0.99
N GLU A 33 -3.45 -1.93 -1.20
CA GLU A 33 -2.66 -2.67 -0.22
C GLU A 33 -1.22 -2.82 -0.74
N PRO A 34 -0.22 -2.27 -0.04
CA PRO A 34 1.16 -2.62 -0.28
C PRO A 34 1.40 -4.07 0.18
N ILE A 35 1.92 -4.92 -0.71
CA ILE A 35 2.28 -6.30 -0.38
C ILE A 35 3.79 -6.39 -0.16
N GLY A 36 4.21 -6.95 0.98
CA GLY A 36 5.63 -7.17 1.27
C GLY A 36 5.95 -7.29 2.76
N ASN A 37 7.26 -7.39 3.06
CA ASN A 37 7.78 -7.55 4.42
C ASN A 37 8.27 -6.24 5.05
N GLY A 38 7.70 -5.13 4.62
CA GLY A 38 8.06 -3.79 5.02
C GLY A 38 9.42 -3.32 4.54
N ARG A 39 9.62 -2.00 4.57
CA ARG A 39 10.91 -1.40 4.20
C ARG A 39 11.78 -1.28 5.44
N MET A 40 12.87 -2.03 5.48
CA MET A 40 13.88 -1.83 6.52
C MET A 40 14.44 -0.41 6.45
N ALA A 41 14.60 0.23 7.61
CA ALA A 41 15.28 1.51 7.70
C ALA A 41 16.72 1.39 7.17
N ASP A 42 17.07 2.26 6.22
CA ASP A 42 18.41 2.42 5.65
C ASP A 42 19.23 3.48 6.40
N TRP A 43 18.69 4.03 7.49
CA TRP A 43 19.30 5.09 8.29
C TRP A 43 19.36 4.71 9.78
N GLY A 44 20.36 5.25 10.48
CA GLY A 44 20.66 4.89 11.85
C GLY A 44 21.89 5.63 12.36
N SER A 45 22.55 5.08 13.37
CA SER A 45 23.80 5.63 13.91
C SER A 45 24.98 5.13 13.08
N TYR A 46 25.78 6.04 12.54
CA TYR A 46 26.99 5.66 11.82
C TYR A 46 28.11 5.30 12.80
N ASN A 47 28.68 4.10 12.67
CA ASN A 47 29.86 3.69 13.42
C ASN A 47 31.13 3.94 12.59
N PRO A 48 31.98 4.93 12.95
CA PRO A 48 33.19 5.25 12.19
C PRO A 48 34.28 4.17 12.27
N GLY A 49 34.23 3.26 13.25
CA GLY A 49 35.19 2.16 13.38
C GLY A 49 34.89 0.98 12.47
N THR A 50 33.61 0.74 12.13
CA THR A 50 33.17 -0.36 11.26
C THR A 50 32.75 0.11 9.87
N GLY A 51 32.48 1.41 9.70
CA GLY A 51 31.94 1.99 8.47
C GLY A 51 30.46 1.67 8.22
N ASN A 52 29.80 0.99 9.17
CA ASN A 52 28.42 0.53 9.03
C ASN A 52 27.42 1.44 9.74
N ILE A 53 26.17 1.41 9.28
CA ILE A 53 25.04 1.97 10.03
C ILE A 53 24.55 0.92 11.03
N GLU A 54 24.66 1.26 12.31
CA GLU A 54 24.20 0.50 13.47
C GLU A 54 22.99 1.18 14.10
N ASN A 55 22.25 0.49 14.98
CA ASN A 55 21.05 1.04 15.64
C ASN A 55 20.07 1.69 14.65
N LYS A 56 19.64 0.93 13.63
CA LYS A 56 18.74 1.40 12.58
C LYS A 56 17.45 1.95 13.18
N LYS A 57 17.23 3.25 13.01
CA LYS A 57 16.13 3.97 13.67
C LYS A 57 14.83 3.72 12.89
N GLY A 58 13.78 3.33 13.62
CA GLY A 58 12.48 3.05 13.00
C GLY A 58 12.35 1.66 12.35
N ALA A 59 13.42 0.86 12.34
CA ALA A 59 13.36 -0.53 11.88
C ALA A 59 12.37 -1.34 12.73
N GLY A 60 11.43 -2.04 12.08
CA GLY A 60 10.47 -2.91 12.74
C GLY A 60 9.38 -2.20 13.56
N LYS A 61 9.21 -0.87 13.41
CA LYS A 61 8.13 -0.14 14.08
C LYS A 61 6.80 -0.27 13.38
N HIS A 62 6.80 -0.01 12.07
CA HIS A 62 5.65 -0.19 11.19
C HIS A 62 6.10 -0.84 9.90
N THR A 63 5.41 -1.90 9.50
CA THR A 63 5.75 -2.65 8.29
C THR A 63 5.41 -1.82 7.05
N GLY A 64 4.29 -1.10 7.08
CA GLY A 64 3.78 -0.31 5.95
C GLY A 64 3.31 -1.18 4.78
N SER A 65 3.12 -2.48 5.02
CA SER A 65 2.66 -3.46 4.04
C SER A 65 2.02 -4.66 4.74
N VAL A 66 1.30 -5.46 3.98
CA VAL A 66 0.71 -6.73 4.43
C VAL A 66 1.33 -7.90 3.68
N MET A 67 1.26 -9.11 4.25
CA MET A 67 1.58 -10.32 3.51
C MET A 67 0.48 -10.61 2.49
N ALA A 68 0.83 -11.31 1.41
CA ALA A 68 -0.14 -11.67 0.38
C ALA A 68 -1.30 -12.50 0.96
N GLU A 69 -0.99 -13.40 1.91
CA GLU A 69 -1.99 -14.22 2.60
C GLU A 69 -2.94 -13.40 3.49
N ASP A 70 -2.53 -12.22 3.96
CA ASP A 70 -3.29 -11.35 4.86
C ASP A 70 -4.06 -10.24 4.11
N SER A 71 -4.01 -10.24 2.77
CA SER A 71 -4.71 -9.26 1.95
C SER A 71 -6.22 -9.36 2.12
N VAL A 72 -6.88 -8.21 2.29
CA VAL A 72 -8.35 -8.15 2.31
C VAL A 72 -8.93 -7.80 0.94
N ILE A 73 -8.10 -7.38 -0.04
CA ILE A 73 -8.52 -7.15 -1.43
C ILE A 73 -8.66 -8.48 -2.15
N THR A 74 -9.79 -9.15 -1.90
CA THR A 74 -10.14 -10.43 -2.53
C THR A 74 -11.55 -10.41 -3.15
N PRO A 75 -11.83 -11.27 -4.14
CA PRO A 75 -13.19 -11.41 -4.68
C PRO A 75 -14.24 -11.77 -3.62
N GLU A 76 -13.88 -12.58 -2.61
CA GLU A 76 -14.77 -13.03 -1.52
C GLU A 76 -15.17 -11.89 -0.58
N ASN A 77 -14.32 -10.87 -0.47
CA ASN A 77 -14.58 -9.62 0.23
C ASN A 77 -15.36 -8.60 -0.64
N GLY A 78 -15.61 -8.96 -1.91
CA GLY A 78 -16.46 -8.24 -2.85
C GLY A 78 -15.73 -7.11 -3.56
N PHE A 79 -14.40 -7.22 -3.70
CA PHE A 79 -13.59 -6.40 -4.61
C PHE A 79 -13.69 -6.94 -6.04
N VAL A 80 -13.60 -6.05 -7.01
CA VAL A 80 -13.64 -6.34 -8.44
C VAL A 80 -12.52 -5.58 -9.15
N ASN A 81 -12.11 -6.04 -10.33
CA ASN A 81 -11.00 -5.46 -11.10
C ASN A 81 -9.72 -5.33 -10.24
N ILE A 82 -9.32 -6.45 -9.62
CA ILE A 82 -8.15 -6.52 -8.75
C ILE A 82 -6.91 -6.61 -9.63
N HIS A 83 -5.91 -5.77 -9.34
CA HIS A 83 -4.64 -5.74 -10.06
C HIS A 83 -3.48 -5.89 -9.08
N LEU A 84 -2.58 -6.84 -9.35
CA LEU A 84 -1.29 -6.91 -8.67
C LEU A 84 -0.29 -6.06 -9.45
N ILE A 85 0.39 -5.14 -8.76
CA ILE A 85 1.39 -4.25 -9.33
C ILE A 85 2.76 -4.73 -8.84
N GLU A 86 3.54 -5.36 -9.72
CA GLU A 86 4.86 -5.90 -9.37
C GLU A 86 5.92 -4.79 -9.16
N SER A 87 5.78 -3.68 -9.88
CA SER A 87 6.70 -2.56 -9.81
C SER A 87 6.01 -1.25 -10.22
N GLY A 88 6.47 -0.15 -9.64
CA GLY A 88 5.98 1.20 -9.94
C GLY A 88 5.02 1.75 -8.89
N SER A 89 4.49 2.94 -9.18
CA SER A 89 3.57 3.64 -8.30
C SER A 89 2.13 3.23 -8.60
N PRO A 90 1.32 2.87 -7.59
CA PRO A 90 -0.09 2.56 -7.82
C PRO A 90 -0.87 3.77 -8.35
N TYR A 91 -0.42 4.99 -8.03
CA TYR A 91 -1.02 6.23 -8.52
C TYR A 91 -0.85 6.39 -10.04
N SER A 92 0.32 6.04 -10.57
CA SER A 92 0.58 6.11 -12.02
C SER A 92 -0.27 5.11 -12.77
N ILE A 93 -0.41 3.88 -12.24
CA ILE A 93 -1.26 2.86 -12.84
C ILE A 93 -2.74 3.29 -12.84
N ILE A 94 -3.21 3.89 -11.73
CA ILE A 94 -4.57 4.44 -11.66
C ILE A 94 -4.78 5.52 -12.71
N ASP A 95 -3.82 6.43 -12.87
CA ASP A 95 -3.90 7.52 -13.85
C ASP A 95 -3.92 6.99 -15.29
N GLU A 96 -3.05 6.03 -15.62
CA GLU A 96 -3.02 5.36 -16.93
C GLU A 96 -4.29 4.57 -17.24
N MET A 97 -4.81 3.84 -16.25
CA MET A 97 -6.07 3.11 -16.36
C MET A 97 -7.22 4.07 -16.61
N ASP A 98 -7.26 5.13 -15.82
CA ASP A 98 -8.32 6.10 -15.94
C ASP A 98 -8.23 6.81 -17.26
N ALA A 99 -7.06 7.28 -17.71
CA ALA A 99 -6.80 8.04 -18.96
C ALA A 99 -7.64 7.62 -20.18
N LYS A 100 -8.01 6.34 -20.27
CA LYS A 100 -8.84 5.71 -21.30
C LYS A 100 -10.33 6.12 -21.27
N HIS A 101 -10.79 6.78 -20.20
CA HIS A 101 -12.18 7.22 -20.02
C HIS A 101 -12.30 8.76 -20.19
N PRO A 102 -13.49 9.32 -20.42
CA PRO A 102 -13.67 10.78 -20.34
C PRO A 102 -13.55 11.30 -18.90
N SER A 103 -13.22 12.58 -18.74
CA SER A 103 -13.29 13.27 -17.45
C SER A 103 -14.74 13.58 -17.07
N ILE A 104 -15.06 13.48 -15.78
CA ILE A 104 -16.36 13.88 -15.22
C ILE A 104 -16.56 15.40 -15.20
#